data_AF-A0A1Q3M3T0-F1
#
_entry.id   AF-A0A1Q3M3T0-F1
#
_cell.length_a   1.000
_cell.length_b   1.000
_cell.length_c   1.000
_cell.angle_alpha   90.00
_cell.angle_beta   90.00
_cell.angle_gamma   90.00
#
_symmetry.space_group_name_H-M   'P 1'
#
loop_
_entity.id
_entity.type
_entity.pdbx_description
1 polymer ?
#
loop_
_entity_poly.entity_id
_entity_poly.type
_entity_poly.pdbx_seq_one_letter_code
_entity_poly.pdbx_strand_id
1 'polypeptide(L)' 'MTIITLKNIVTGTKTRVQSIMDPEIHIDSDWNSTVTSKTKWIYETTGDEVPAAIQELLKRPKLYQIVSKDELIYKIE' A
#
# COMPACT_ATOMS: atom_id res chain seq x y z
N MET A 1 -0.36 -0.09 12.18
CA MET A 1 0.03 -0.82 10.97
C MET A 1 -1.22 -1.46 10.42
N THR A 2 -1.69 -1.00 9.27
CA THR A 2 -2.94 -1.47 8.66
C THR A 2 -2.63 -2.63 7.73
N ILE A 3 -3.46 -3.67 7.77
CA ILE A 3 -3.35 -4.81 6.86
C ILE A 3 -4.62 -4.87 6.02
N ILE A 4 -4.46 -5.07 4.72
CA ILE A 4 -5.55 -5.17 3.77
C ILE A 4 -5.47 -6.53 3.08
N THR A 5 -6.61 -7.20 3.01
CA THR A 5 -6.75 -8.39 2.15
C THR A 5 -7.36 -7.97 0.83
N LEU A 6 -6.60 -8.12 -0.25
CA LEU A 6 -7.10 -8.05 -1.61
C LEU A 6 -7.66 -9.42 -2.01
N LYS A 7 -8.78 -9.44 -2.70
CA LYS A 7 -9.36 -10.65 -3.26
C LYS A 7 -9.49 -10.51 -4.76
N ASN A 8 -8.92 -11.47 -5.49
CA ASN A 8 -9.17 -11.61 -6.91
C ASN A 8 -10.62 -12.09 -7.13
N ILE A 9 -11.41 -11.34 -7.89
CA ILE A 9 -12.84 -11.60 -8.08
C ILE A 9 -13.12 -12.80 -8.98
N VAL A 10 -12.18 -13.16 -9.85
CA VAL A 10 -12.31 -14.27 -10.80
C VAL A 10 -11.90 -15.59 -10.13
N THR A 11 -10.72 -15.62 -9.52
CA THR A 11 -10.14 -16.84 -8.93
C THR A 11 -10.49 -17.04 -7.46
N GLY A 12 -10.94 -15.99 -6.77
CA GLY A 12 -11.17 -16.00 -5.33
C GLY A 12 -9.89 -15.94 -4.48
N THR A 13 -8.71 -15.93 -5.11
CA THR A 13 -7.41 -15.85 -4.45
C THR A 13 -7.32 -14.61 -3.56
N LYS A 14 -6.72 -14.77 -2.38
CA LYS A 14 -6.55 -13.69 -1.41
C LYS A 14 -5.08 -13.36 -1.25
N THR A 15 -4.76 -12.08 -1.33
CA THR A 15 -3.40 -11.56 -1.16
C THR A 15 -3.42 -10.52 -0.04
N ARG A 16 -2.48 -10.61 0.89
CA ARG A 16 -2.36 -9.64 1.98
C ARG A 16 -1.30 -8.60 1.64
N VAL A 17 -1.66 -7.35 1.89
CA VAL A 17 -0.75 -6.21 1.79
C VAL A 17 -0.75 -5.46 3.12
N GLN A 18 0.41 -4.95 3.51
CA GLN A 18 0.60 -4.27 4.79
C GLN A 18 1.15 -2.86 4.56
N SER A 19 0.68 -1.92 5.38
CA SER A 19 1.20 -0.55 5.37
C SER A 19 2.53 -0.51 6.13
N ILE A 20 3.55 0.08 5.53
CA ILE A 20 4.82 0.41 6.16
C ILE A 20 5.04 1.92 6.14
N MET A 21 5.81 2.43 7.12
CA MET A 21 6.31 3.79 7.07
C MET A 21 7.66 3.78 6.37
N ASP A 22 7.75 4.52 5.27
CA ASP A 22 8.99 4.72 4.53
C ASP A 22 9.54 6.12 4.84
N PRO A 23 10.70 6.22 5.51
CA PRO A 23 11.33 7.50 5.79
C PRO A 23 12.04 8.05 4.55
N GLU A 24 11.74 9.31 4.21
CA GLU A 24 12.42 10.06 3.18
C GLU A 24 13.21 11.22 3.80
N ILE A 25 14.51 11.25 3.52
CA ILE A 25 15.41 12.32 3.96
C ILE A 25 15.53 13.33 2.82
N HIS A 26 15.11 14.56 3.08
CA HIS A 26 15.32 15.68 2.18
C HIS A 26 16.44 16.57 2.73
N ILE A 27 17.45 16.84 1.90
CA ILE A 27 18.55 17.76 2.22
C ILE A 27 18.43 18.93 1.26
N ASP A 28 18.31 20.15 1.78
CA ASP A 28 18.26 21.37 0.97
C ASP A 28 19.66 21.89 0.63
N SER A 29 19.71 22.96 -0.19
CA SER A 29 20.95 23.59 -0.61
C SER A 29 21.77 24.21 0.54
N ASP A 30 21.14 24.46 1.68
CA ASP A 30 21.73 25.04 2.89
C ASP A 30 22.15 23.94 3.89
N TRP A 31 22.16 22.67 3.47
CA TRP A 31 22.47 21.49 4.28
C TRP A 31 21.51 21.22 5.44
N ASN A 32 20.31 21.80 5.43
CA ASN A 32 19.29 21.43 6.39
C ASN A 32 18.66 20.10 5.98
N SER A 33 18.61 19.14 6.92
CA SER A 33 17.95 17.86 6.72
C SER A 33 16.55 17.86 7.33
N THR A 34 15.54 17.49 6.53
CA THR A 34 14.19 17.21 7.02
C THR A 34 13.86 15.74 6.79
N VAL A 35 13.40 15.05 7.83
CA VAL A 35 12.89 13.68 7.72
C VAL A 35 11.37 13.76 7.55
N THR A 36 10.88 13.25 6.43
CA THR A 36 9.45 13.04 6.20
C THR A 36 9.16 11.55 6.21
N SER A 37 7.93 11.15 6.52
CA SER A 37 7.51 9.76 6.41
C SER A 37 6.31 9.66 5.49
N LYS A 38 6.36 8.69 4.57
CA LYS A 38 5.23 8.34 3.71
C LYS A 38 4.78 6.92 4.01
N THR A 39 3.48 6.70 3.95
CA THR A 39 2.93 5.35 4.01
C THR A 39 3.11 4.69 2.65
N LYS A 40 3.74 3.52 2.63
CA LYS A 40 3.81 2.62 1.47
C LYS A 40 3.12 1.31 1.78
N TRP A 41 2.66 0.61 0.75
CA TRP A 41 2.09 -0.72 0.85
C TRP A 41 3.01 -1.75 0.20
N ILE A 42 3.20 -2.88 0.89
CA ILE A 42 3.98 -4.01 0.40
C ILE A 42 3.17 -5.31 0.51
N TYR A 43 3.44 -6.28 -0.34
CA TYR A 43 2.88 -7.63 -0.22
C TYR A 43 3.48 -8.33 1.00
N GLU A 44 2.65 -8.85 1.91
CA GLU A 44 3.15 -9.52 3.13
C GLU A 44 4.03 -10.74 2.82
N THR A 45 3.73 -11.45 1.73
CA THR A 45 4.40 -12.71 1.39
C THR A 45 5.78 -12.54 0.79
N THR A 46 6.00 -11.47 0.02
CA THR A 46 7.27 -11.26 -0.71
C THR A 46 8.04 -10.04 -0.21
N GLY A 47 7.37 -9.09 0.43
CA GLY A 47 7.94 -7.78 0.76
C GLY A 47 8.01 -6.82 -0.42
N ASP A 48 7.57 -7.25 -1.61
CA ASP A 48 7.60 -6.40 -2.81
C ASP A 48 6.64 -5.24 -2.69
N GLU A 49 7.01 -4.12 -3.31
CA GLU A 49 6.17 -2.94 -3.37
C GLU A 49 4.92 -3.20 -4.20
N VAL A 50 3.78 -2.78 -3.67
CA VAL A 50 2.51 -2.82 -4.40
C VAL A 50 2.58 -1.83 -5.58
N PRO A 51 2.05 -2.16 -6.78
CA PRO A 51 2.08 -1.27 -7.93
C PRO A 51 1.52 0.14 -7.62
N ALA A 52 2.14 1.19 -8.17
CA ALA A 52 1.80 2.58 -7.89
C ALA A 52 0.31 2.93 -8.07
N ALA A 53 -0.34 2.35 -9.10
CA ALA A 53 -1.78 2.55 -9.32
C ALA A 53 -2.63 2.03 -8.15
N ILE A 54 -2.21 0.93 -7.53
CA ILE A 54 -2.88 0.34 -6.36
C ILE A 54 -2.48 1.13 -5.09
N GLN A 55 -1.22 1.53 -4.94
CA GLN A 55 -0.74 2.36 -3.81
C GLN A 55 -1.64 3.57 -3.56
N GLU A 56 -1.95 4.34 -4.62
CA GLU A 56 -2.82 5.53 -4.53
C GLU A 56 -4.21 5.19 -4.00
N LEU A 57 -4.78 4.06 -4.43
CA LEU A 57 -6.11 3.61 -4.00
C LEU A 57 -6.11 3.11 -2.55
N LEU A 58 -4.98 2.58 -2.07
CA LEU A 58 -4.81 2.13 -0.68
C LEU A 58 -4.49 3.25 0.31
N LYS A 59 -4.25 4.49 -0.13
CA LYS A 59 -4.10 5.66 0.78
C LYS A 59 -5.37 5.98 1.57
N ARG A 60 -6.55 5.66 0.99
CA ARG A 60 -7.87 5.85 1.60
C ARG A 60 -8.73 4.62 1.35
N PRO A 61 -8.38 3.48 1.96
CA PRO A 61 -8.97 2.20 1.61
C PRO A 61 -10.43 2.14 2.05
N LYS A 62 -11.28 1.57 1.20
CA LYS A 62 -12.68 1.29 1.50
C LYS A 62 -13.01 -0.17 1.22
N LEU A 63 -13.83 -0.76 2.08
CA LEU A 63 -14.28 -2.14 1.88
C LEU A 63 -15.00 -2.27 0.53
N TYR A 64 -14.71 -3.33 -0.20
CA TYR A 64 -15.21 -3.65 -1.54
C TYR A 64 -14.83 -2.66 -2.65
N GLN A 65 -13.92 -1.71 -2.39
CA GLN A 65 -13.33 -0.88 -3.44
C GLN A 65 -12.51 -1.75 -4.39
N ILE A 66 -12.74 -1.56 -5.70
CA ILE A 66 -11.94 -2.18 -6.76
C ILE A 66 -10.60 -1.44 -6.85
N VAL A 67 -9.51 -2.20 -6.84
CA VAL A 67 -8.13 -1.66 -6.87
C VAL A 67 -7.36 -2.03 -8.13
N SER A 68 -7.79 -3.08 -8.83
CA SER A 68 -7.29 -3.46 -10.15
C SER A 68 -8.43 -4.08 -10.96
N LYS A 69 -8.18 -4.47 -12.22
CA LYS A 69 -9.21 -5.04 -13.10
C LYS A 69 -9.98 -6.19 -12.42
N ASP A 70 -9.26 -7.04 -11.69
CA ASP A 70 -9.79 -8.27 -11.13
C ASP A 70 -9.64 -8.34 -9.60
N GLU A 71 -9.31 -7.25 -8.91
CA GLU A 71 -9.11 -7.27 -7.45
C GLU A 71 -9.89 -6.18 -6.72
N LEU A 72 -10.40 -6.55 -5.53
CA LEU A 72 -11.06 -5.65 -4.60
C LEU A 72 -10.50 -5.77 -3.19
N ILE A 73 -10.74 -4.75 -2.37
CA ILE A 73 -10.49 -4.78 -0.93
C ILE A 73 -11.56 -5.66 -0.26
N TYR A 74 -11.17 -6.82 0.22
CA TYR A 74 -12.06 -7.78 0.87
C TYR A 74 -12.11 -7.63 2.39
N LYS A 75 -11.02 -7.18 3.01
CA LYS A 75 -10.91 -6.98 4.45
C LYS A 75 -9.91 -5.86 4.74
N ILE A 76 -10.18 -5.08 5.78
CA ILE A 76 -9.28 -4.07 6.35
C ILE A 76 -9.15 -4.41 7.84
N GLU A 77 -7.92 -4.50 8.33
CA GLU A 77 -7.53 -4.79 9.72
C GLU A 77 -6.80 -3.60 10.35
#